data_AF-A0A2V8TEG1-F1
#
_entry.id   AF-A0A2V8TEG1-F1
#
_cell.length_a   1.000
_cell.length_b   1.000
_cell.length_c   1.000
_cell.angle_alpha   90.00
_cell.angle_beta   90.00
_cell.angle_gamma   90.00
#
_symmetry.space_group_name_H-M   'P 1'
#
loop_
_entity.id
_entity.type
_entity.pdbx_description
1 polymer ?
#
loop_
_entity_poly.entity_id
_entity_poly.type
_entity_poly.pdbx_seq_one_letter_code
_entity_poly.pdbx_strand_id
1 'polypeptide(L)'
;MVAPAFPPRDERHLKEGIRTLERWGLSVRPGKALGRRWGCFAGTDEERARDLQEAIDDPEVKGILFARGGWGTSRLFGRLDLSPLARRPKVLVGYSDLTVLFADLWRRWRLVCGYGPVVAELGRPAAFHAPSL
;
A
#
# COMPACT_ATOMS: atom_id res chain seq x y z
N MET A 1 6.04 -3.37 -0.52
CA MET A 1 5.08 -2.41 -1.09
C MET A 1 4.02 -3.17 -1.86
N VAL A 2 2.74 -2.83 -1.69
CA VAL A 2 1.59 -3.54 -2.30
C VAL A 2 0.54 -2.56 -2.85
N ALA A 3 -0.40 -3.03 -3.66
CA ALA A 3 -1.55 -2.24 -4.15
C ALA A 3 -2.87 -2.99 -3.89
N PRO A 4 -3.56 -2.72 -2.77
CA PRO A 4 -4.83 -3.38 -2.45
C PRO A 4 -6.02 -2.86 -3.26
N ALA A 5 -5.80 -1.86 -4.12
CA ALA A 5 -6.84 -1.21 -4.93
C ALA A 5 -6.41 -1.15 -6.40
N PHE A 6 -6.17 0.06 -6.92
CA PHE A 6 -5.78 0.26 -8.32
C PHE A 6 -4.28 0.06 -8.53
N PRO A 7 -3.85 -0.32 -9.74
CA PRO A 7 -2.44 -0.39 -10.05
C PRO A 7 -1.85 1.01 -10.18
N PRO A 8 -0.54 1.22 -9.96
CA PRO A 8 0.13 2.49 -10.24
C PRO A 8 -0.19 2.99 -11.66
N ARG A 9 -0.49 4.29 -11.81
CA ARG A 9 -0.88 4.87 -13.13
C ARG A 9 0.30 4.92 -14.11
N ASP A 10 1.47 5.30 -13.61
CA ASP A 10 2.69 5.44 -14.38
C ASP A 10 3.79 4.64 -13.70
N GLU A 11 4.35 3.67 -14.41
CA GLU A 11 5.43 2.83 -13.91
C GLU A 11 6.72 3.61 -13.66
N ARG A 12 6.95 4.73 -14.38
CA ARG A 12 8.13 5.57 -14.17
C ARG A 12 8.08 6.24 -12.81
N HIS A 13 6.92 6.78 -12.43
CA HIS A 13 6.72 7.37 -11.11
C HIS A 13 6.82 6.32 -10.00
N LEU A 14 6.30 5.11 -10.22
CA LEU A 14 6.48 4.01 -9.26
C LEU A 14 7.96 3.67 -9.08
N LYS A 15 8.70 3.49 -10.18
CA LYS A 15 10.14 3.18 -10.16
C LYS A 15 10.94 4.28 -9.45
N GLU A 16 10.65 5.55 -9.74
CA GLU A 16 11.34 6.65 -9.05
C GLU A 16 10.95 6.75 -7.57
N GLY A 17 9.70 6.44 -7.22
CA GLY A 17 9.27 6.35 -5.82
C GLY A 17 10.00 5.24 -5.06
N ILE A 18 10.19 4.08 -5.69
CA ILE A 18 11.01 2.99 -5.14
C ILE A 18 12.45 3.49 -4.92
N ARG A 19 13.06 4.15 -5.91
CA ARG A 19 14.41 4.72 -5.78
C ARG A 19 14.51 5.75 -4.66
N THR A 20 13.47 6.57 -4.44
CA THR A 20 13.43 7.50 -3.30
C THR A 20 13.49 6.74 -1.98
N LEU A 21 12.71 5.68 -1.81
CA LEU A 21 12.76 4.85 -0.59
C LEU A 21 14.12 4.17 -0.42
N GLU A 22 14.72 3.68 -1.51
CA GLU A 22 16.06 3.09 -1.49
C GLU A 22 17.14 4.11 -1.11
N ARG A 23 17.04 5.36 -1.58
CA ARG A 23 17.92 6.47 -1.15
C ARG A 23 17.76 6.79 0.34
N TRP A 24 16.61 6.51 0.95
CA TRP A 24 16.41 6.61 2.40
C TRP A 24 16.95 5.39 3.16
N GLY A 25 17.60 4.44 2.48
CA GLY A 25 18.18 3.23 3.08
C GLY A 25 17.19 2.09 3.27
N LEU A 26 16.02 2.15 2.64
CA LEU A 26 15.00 1.10 2.74
C LEU A 26 15.17 0.05 1.64
N SER A 27 15.07 -1.23 1.99
CA SER A 27 14.94 -2.31 1.00
C SER A 27 13.47 -2.50 0.62
N VAL A 28 13.14 -2.23 -0.65
CA VAL A 28 11.76 -2.30 -1.15
C VAL A 28 11.48 -3.64 -1.82
N ARG A 29 10.49 -4.37 -1.32
CA ARG A 29 9.98 -5.61 -1.94
C ARG A 29 8.64 -5.34 -2.65
N PRO A 30 8.56 -5.32 -3.99
CA PRO A 30 7.31 -5.12 -4.71
C PRO A 30 6.42 -6.37 -4.65
N GLY A 31 5.11 -6.19 -4.38
CA GLY A 31 4.11 -7.25 -4.49
C GLY A 31 3.88 -7.72 -5.93
N LYS A 32 3.46 -8.97 -6.10
CA LYS A 32 3.31 -9.65 -7.40
C LYS A 32 2.11 -9.13 -8.21
N ALA A 33 1.13 -8.51 -7.55
CA ALA A 33 -0.09 -8.00 -8.14
C ALA A 33 0.08 -6.58 -8.72
N LEU A 34 1.13 -5.85 -8.34
CA LEU A 34 1.38 -4.46 -8.77
C LEU A 34 1.34 -4.24 -10.29
N GLY A 35 1.89 -5.19 -11.05
CA GLY A 35 1.91 -5.17 -12.53
C GLY A 35 0.66 -5.74 -13.18
N ARG A 36 -0.25 -6.38 -12.42
CA ARG A 36 -1.44 -7.05 -12.96
C ARG A 36 -2.55 -6.06 -13.23
N ARG A 37 -3.48 -6.45 -14.09
CA ARG A 37 -4.66 -5.67 -14.46
C ARG A 37 -5.88 -6.57 -14.44
N TRP A 38 -6.89 -6.19 -13.67
CA TRP A 38 -8.22 -6.81 -13.69
C TRP A 38 -9.26 -5.70 -13.59
N GLY A 39 -9.81 -5.29 -14.74
CA GLY A 39 -10.57 -4.04 -14.84
C GLY A 39 -9.73 -2.84 -14.37
N CYS A 40 -10.23 -2.09 -13.39
CA CYS A 40 -9.50 -0.96 -12.78
C CYS A 40 -8.51 -1.38 -11.67
N PHE A 41 -8.47 -2.66 -11.27
CA PHE A 41 -7.71 -3.15 -10.12
C PHE A 41 -6.32 -3.68 -10.49
N ALA A 42 -5.42 -3.67 -9.51
CA ALA A 42 -4.08 -4.25 -9.56
C ALA A 42 -4.15 -5.79 -9.44
N GLY A 43 -4.90 -6.45 -10.33
CA GLY A 43 -5.22 -7.88 -10.22
C GLY A 43 -6.54 -8.17 -9.49
N THR A 44 -6.88 -9.46 -9.40
CA THR A 44 -8.13 -9.92 -8.76
C THR A 44 -8.14 -9.62 -7.25
N ASP A 45 -9.29 -9.79 -6.59
CA ASP A 45 -9.36 -9.66 -5.13
C ASP A 45 -8.42 -10.66 -4.44
N GLU A 46 -8.28 -11.88 -4.95
CA GLU A 46 -7.38 -12.93 -4.43
C GLU A 46 -5.90 -12.52 -4.56
N GLU A 47 -5.50 -11.99 -5.71
CA GLU A 47 -4.10 -11.60 -5.96
C GLU A 47 -3.68 -10.44 -5.05
N ARG A 48 -4.54 -9.42 -4.94
CA ARG A 48 -4.30 -8.26 -4.08
C ARG A 48 -4.31 -8.62 -2.60
N ALA A 49 -5.26 -9.47 -2.17
CA ALA A 49 -5.30 -9.96 -0.79
C ALA A 49 -4.07 -10.79 -0.45
N ARG A 50 -3.62 -11.67 -1.36
CA ARG A 50 -2.41 -12.47 -1.17
C ARG A 50 -1.17 -11.60 -1.01
N ASP A 51 -0.97 -10.61 -1.87
CA ASP A 51 0.16 -9.69 -1.75
C ASP A 51 0.18 -8.97 -0.39
N LEU A 52 -0.98 -8.47 0.05
CA LEU A 52 -1.08 -7.78 1.34
C LEU A 52 -0.88 -8.75 2.52
N GLN A 53 -1.45 -9.96 2.45
CA GLN A 53 -1.29 -10.97 3.48
C GLN A 53 0.17 -11.44 3.59
N GLU A 54 0.85 -11.72 2.47
CA GLU A 54 2.28 -12.07 2.44
C GLU A 54 3.12 -10.98 3.15
N ALA A 55 2.82 -9.69 2.92
CA ALA A 55 3.52 -8.59 3.58
C ALA A 55 3.20 -8.46 5.09
N ILE A 56 1.98 -8.81 5.51
CA ILE A 56 1.54 -8.83 6.91
C ILE A 56 2.19 -10.00 7.66
N ASP A 57 2.32 -11.16 7.04
CA ASP A 57 2.81 -12.37 7.70
C ASP A 57 4.35 -12.45 7.72
N ASP A 58 5.03 -11.84 6.75
CA ASP A 58 6.50 -11.88 6.66
C ASP A 58 7.16 -11.12 7.84
N PRO A 59 7.88 -11.79 8.77
CA PRO A 59 8.51 -11.13 9.92
C PRO A 59 9.67 -10.18 9.55
N GLU A 60 10.22 -10.30 8.35
CA GLU A 60 11.28 -9.43 7.85
C GLU A 60 10.74 -8.09 7.36
N VAL A 61 9.45 -8.02 6.97
CA VAL A 61 8.80 -6.78 6.57
C VAL A 61 8.53 -5.90 7.80
N LYS A 62 9.22 -4.75 7.88
CA LYS A 62 9.03 -3.77 8.97
C LYS A 62 7.94 -2.74 8.67
N GLY A 63 7.59 -2.58 7.39
CA GLY A 63 6.55 -1.65 6.97
C GLY A 63 5.94 -1.99 5.62
N ILE A 64 4.67 -1.60 5.46
CA ILE A 64 3.86 -1.75 4.27
C ILE A 64 3.50 -0.35 3.77
N LEU A 65 4.26 0.10 2.77
CA LEU A 65 3.91 1.30 2.01
C LEU A 65 3.05 0.88 0.82
N PHE A 66 1.99 1.62 0.57
CA PHE A 66 1.05 1.32 -0.50
C PHE A 66 1.46 2.03 -1.78
N ALA A 67 1.39 1.33 -2.91
CA ALA A 67 1.83 1.85 -4.20
C ALA A 67 0.89 2.92 -4.77
N ARG A 68 -0.42 2.78 -4.51
CA ARG A 68 -1.49 3.68 -4.94
C ARG A 68 -2.76 3.47 -4.10
N GLY A 69 -3.56 4.53 -3.92
CA GLY A 69 -4.96 4.43 -3.49
C GLY A 69 -5.89 4.02 -4.64
N GLY A 70 -7.18 4.38 -4.56
CA GLY A 70 -8.16 4.10 -5.61
C GLY A 70 -9.53 3.76 -5.05
N TRP A 71 -10.04 2.60 -5.43
CA TRP A 71 -11.19 1.97 -4.79
C TRP A 71 -10.94 0.45 -4.75
N GLY A 72 -11.40 -0.22 -3.70
CA GLY A 72 -11.45 -1.68 -3.64
C GLY A 72 -10.67 -2.34 -2.50
N THR A 73 -10.02 -1.58 -1.63
CA THR A 73 -9.37 -2.13 -0.42
C THR A 73 -10.40 -2.84 0.47
N SER A 74 -11.61 -2.28 0.62
CA SER A 74 -12.68 -2.87 1.43
C SER A 74 -13.14 -4.25 0.94
N ARG A 75 -12.99 -4.54 -0.36
CA ARG A 75 -13.33 -5.84 -0.96
C ARG A 75 -12.46 -6.97 -0.43
N LEU A 76 -11.30 -6.65 0.15
CA LEU A 76 -10.31 -7.62 0.60
C LEU A 76 -10.55 -8.09 2.04
N PHE A 77 -11.39 -7.43 2.84
CA PHE A 77 -11.54 -7.74 4.28
C PHE A 77 -11.99 -9.18 4.55
N GLY A 78 -12.81 -9.78 3.69
CA GLY A 78 -13.22 -11.19 3.83
C GLY A 78 -12.12 -12.21 3.51
N ARG A 79 -10.93 -11.74 3.10
CA ARG A 79 -9.81 -12.55 2.60
C ARG A 79 -8.50 -12.31 3.35
N LEU A 80 -8.52 -11.42 4.35
CA LEU A 80 -7.34 -10.99 5.10
C LEU A 80 -7.47 -11.40 6.56
N ASP A 81 -6.43 -12.02 7.11
CA ASP A 81 -6.20 -12.07 8.54
C ASP A 81 -5.30 -10.91 8.95
N LEU A 82 -5.90 -9.87 9.54
CA LEU A 82 -5.18 -8.71 10.04
C LEU A 82 -4.64 -8.92 11.47
N SER A 83 -5.03 -10.00 12.16
CA SER A 83 -4.63 -10.26 13.56
C SER A 83 -3.12 -10.27 13.82
N PRO A 84 -2.23 -10.61 12.85
CA PRO A 84 -0.79 -10.49 13.05
C PRO A 84 -0.35 -9.05 13.35
N LEU A 85 -1.03 -8.03 12.80
CA LEU A 85 -0.70 -6.63 13.03
C LEU A 85 -0.97 -6.19 14.49
N ALA A 86 -1.88 -6.86 15.19
CA ALA A 86 -2.12 -6.60 16.62
C ALA A 86 -0.95 -7.06 17.49
N ARG A 87 -0.34 -8.19 17.12
CA ARG A 87 0.74 -8.84 17.89
C ARG A 87 2.10 -8.28 17.51
N ARG A 88 2.31 -7.97 16.24
CA ARG A 88 3.56 -7.45 15.68
C ARG A 88 3.23 -6.28 14.75
N PRO A 89 2.95 -5.08 15.32
CA PRO A 89 2.66 -3.89 14.54
C PRO A 89 3.75 -3.62 13.50
N LYS A 90 3.32 -3.26 12.30
CA LYS A 90 4.18 -2.79 11.21
C LYS A 90 3.83 -1.35 10.91
N VAL A 91 4.78 -0.60 10.33
CA VAL A 91 4.47 0.72 9.79
C VAL A 91 3.56 0.56 8.58
N LEU A 92 2.38 1.19 8.57
CA LEU A 92 1.52 1.27 7.37
C LEU A 92 1.42 2.73 6.92
N VAL A 93 1.72 3.01 5.64
CA VAL A 93 1.67 4.38 5.11
C VAL A 93 0.97 4.44 3.76
N GLY A 94 -0.04 5.32 3.68
CA GLY A 94 -0.77 5.67 2.46
C GLY A 94 -1.96 6.57 2.79
N TYR A 95 -2.82 6.84 1.80
CA TYR A 95 -3.98 7.72 1.97
C TYR A 95 -5.15 7.33 1.04
N SER A 96 -6.25 8.09 1.08
CA SER A 96 -7.44 7.88 0.22
C SER A 96 -8.16 6.56 0.54
N ASP A 97 -8.37 5.65 -0.42
CA ASP A 97 -9.05 4.34 -0.24
C ASP A 97 -8.54 3.54 0.97
N LEU A 98 -7.26 3.69 1.29
CA LEU A 98 -6.58 3.01 2.40
C LEU A 98 -7.11 3.43 3.77
N THR A 99 -7.85 4.55 3.85
CA THR A 99 -8.55 5.00 5.04
C THR A 99 -9.46 3.91 5.60
N VAL A 100 -10.09 3.09 4.75
CA VAL A 100 -10.97 2.01 5.22
C VAL A 100 -10.20 0.97 6.03
N LEU A 101 -8.99 0.59 5.58
CA LEU A 101 -8.11 -0.32 6.29
C LEU A 101 -7.61 0.31 7.58
N PHE A 102 -7.19 1.58 7.53
CA PHE A 102 -6.65 2.28 8.70
C PHE A 102 -7.72 2.48 9.78
N ALA A 103 -8.94 2.82 9.39
CA ALA A 103 -10.07 2.95 10.31
C ALA A 103 -10.40 1.60 10.97
N ASP A 104 -10.38 0.49 10.24
CA ASP A 104 -10.62 -0.83 10.81
C ASP A 104 -9.51 -1.24 11.80
N LEU A 105 -8.25 -1.01 11.47
CA LEU A 105 -7.09 -1.28 12.35
C LEU A 105 -7.14 -0.43 13.62
N TRP A 106 -7.45 0.87 13.49
CA TRP A 106 -7.66 1.76 14.64
C TRP A 106 -8.80 1.28 15.53
N ARG A 107 -9.94 0.90 14.93
CA ARG A 107 -11.12 0.44 15.65
C ARG A 107 -10.85 -0.86 16.41
N ARG A 108 -10.13 -1.82 15.81
CA ARG A 108 -9.86 -3.13 16.42
C ARG A 108 -8.78 -3.07 17.50
N TRP A 109 -7.67 -2.36 17.25
CA TRP A 109 -6.47 -2.47 18.07
C TRP A 109 -5.81 -1.14 18.41
N ARG A 110 -6.44 0.00 18.08
CA ARG A 110 -5.85 1.34 18.23
C ARG A 110 -4.48 1.45 17.55
N LEU A 111 -4.29 0.67 16.50
CA LEU A 111 -3.06 0.66 15.72
C LEU A 111 -3.00 1.96 14.90
N VAL A 112 -1.96 2.76 15.14
CA VAL A 112 -1.73 4.02 14.44
C VAL A 112 -1.10 3.74 13.08
N CYS A 113 -1.71 4.28 12.03
CA CYS A 113 -1.19 4.24 10.66
C CYS A 113 -0.75 5.64 10.22
N GLY A 114 0.25 5.73 9.35
CA GLY A 114 0.68 6.98 8.75
C GLY A 114 -0.23 7.36 7.58
N TYR A 115 -0.97 8.46 7.73
CA TYR A 115 -1.68 9.06 6.60
C TYR A 115 -0.71 9.92 5.80
N GLY A 116 -0.31 9.45 4.62
CA GLY A 116 0.81 10.05 3.88
C GLY A 116 0.88 9.58 2.43
N PRO A 117 1.88 10.06 1.66
CA PRO A 117 1.97 9.81 0.24
C PRO A 117 2.10 8.31 -0.06
N VAL A 118 1.45 7.88 -1.16
CA VAL A 118 1.68 6.55 -1.71
C VAL A 118 2.99 6.52 -2.51
N VAL A 119 3.59 5.34 -2.69
CA VAL A 119 4.95 5.24 -3.26
C VAL A 119 5.04 5.85 -4.65
N ALA A 120 4.03 5.69 -5.50
CA ALA A 120 4.05 6.30 -6.84
C ALA A 120 4.19 7.82 -6.81
N GLU A 121 3.73 8.50 -5.75
CA GLU A 121 3.83 9.96 -5.67
C GLU A 121 5.20 10.43 -5.16
N LEU A 122 5.92 9.58 -4.39
CA LEU A 122 7.30 9.84 -4.01
C LEU A 122 8.24 9.96 -5.23
N GLY A 123 7.84 9.39 -6.38
CA GLY A 123 8.56 9.52 -7.64
C GLY A 123 8.23 10.78 -8.43
N ARG A 124 7.29 11.61 -7.95
CA ARG A 124 6.98 12.93 -8.52
C ARG A 124 6.84 13.97 -7.40
N PRO A 125 7.91 14.33 -6.68
CA PRO A 125 7.81 15.26 -5.54
C PRO A 125 7.19 16.62 -5.92
N ALA A 126 7.49 17.12 -7.13
CA ALA A 126 6.90 18.35 -7.66
C ALA A 126 5.36 18.29 -7.82
N ALA A 127 4.77 17.08 -7.86
CA ALA A 127 3.32 16.90 -7.88
C ALA A 127 2.65 17.40 -6.60
N PHE A 128 3.31 17.26 -5.46
CA PHE A 128 2.73 17.61 -4.16
C PHE A 128 2.57 19.11 -3.97
N HIS A 129 3.39 19.89 -4.67
CA HIS A 129 3.35 21.34 -4.67
C HIS A 129 2.58 21.91 -5.85
N ALA A 130 2.11 21.06 -6.77
CA ALA A 130 1.28 21.50 -7.88
C ALA A 130 -0.10 21.90 -7.32
N PRO A 131 -0.62 23.09 -7.66
CA PRO A 131 -1.98 23.46 -7.30
C PRO A 131 -2.95 22.38 -7.77
N SER A 132 -3.94 22.06 -6.94
CA SER A 132 -5.06 21.22 -7.36
C SER A 132 -5.97 22.07 -8.26
N LEU A 133 -5.59 22.25 -9.52
CA LEU A 133 -6.37 22.93 -10.57
C LEU A 133 -6.34 22.10 -11.85
#